data_AF-A0AAV8Y6T4-F1
#
_entry.id   AF-A0AAV8Y6T4-F1
#
_cell.length_a   1.000
_cell.length_b   1.000
_cell.length_c   1.000
_cell.angle_alpha   90.00
_cell.angle_beta   90.00
_cell.angle_gamma   90.00
#
_symmetry.space_group_name_H-M   'P 1'
#
loop_
_entity.id
_entity.type
_entity.pdbx_description
1 polymer ?
#
loop_
_entity_poly.entity_id
_entity_poly.type
_entity_poly.pdbx_seq_one_letter_code
_entity_poly.pdbx_strand_id
1 'polypeptide(L)' 'MSKERIDKRKAWISKLRIGKPVSKFMRVRSLHFAEEDYFYRFKDFKKRTILKNTAVPSNSWPAFRTCSPS' A
#
# COMPACT_ATOMS: atom_id res chain seq x y z
N MET A 1 18.20 -21.40 0.94
CA MET A 1 17.15 -20.66 0.19
C MET A 1 17.36 -19.17 0.41
N SER A 2 17.83 -18.47 -0.62
CA SER A 2 18.13 -17.04 -0.56
C SER A 2 16.82 -16.25 -0.47
N LYS A 3 16.61 -15.49 0.62
CA LYS A 3 15.45 -14.59 0.76
C LYS A 3 15.58 -13.50 -0.30
N GLU A 4 14.79 -13.62 -1.37
CA GLU A 4 14.68 -12.59 -2.40
C GLU A 4 14.21 -11.29 -1.73
N ARG A 5 15.08 -10.28 -1.68
CA ARG A 5 14.78 -9.00 -1.04
C ARG A 5 13.92 -8.19 -2.00
N ILE A 6 12.61 -8.35 -1.89
CA ILE A 6 11.64 -7.55 -2.65
C ILE A 6 11.87 -6.07 -2.32
N ASP A 7 12.18 -5.27 -3.34
CA ASP A 7 12.26 -3.81 -3.19
C ASP A 7 10.84 -3.26 -3.02
N LYS A 8 10.48 -2.95 -1.78
CA LYS A 8 9.16 -2.44 -1.38
C LYS A 8 8.75 -1.22 -2.21
N ARG A 9 9.68 -0.30 -2.47
CA ARG A 9 9.39 0.94 -3.19
C ARG A 9 9.05 0.64 -4.65
N LYS A 10 9.80 -0.25 -5.29
CA LYS A 10 9.52 -0.70 -6.67
C LYS A 10 8.15 -1.36 -6.78
N ALA A 11 7.79 -2.22 -5.82
CA ALA A 11 6.47 -2.86 -5.78
C ALA A 11 5.34 -1.82 -5.62
N TRP A 12 5.52 -0.82 -4.75
CA TRP A 12 4.53 0.24 -4.53
C TRP A 12 4.34 1.12 -5.76
N ILE A 13 5.44 1.50 -6.44
CA ILE A 13 5.39 2.28 -7.67
C ILE A 13 4.56 1.54 -8.74
N SER A 14 4.78 0.24 -8.90
CA SER A 14 4.05 -0.59 -9.87
C SER A 14 2.54 -0.65 -9.56
N LYS A 15 2.16 -0.78 -8.28
CA LYS A 15 0.75 -0.92 -7.87
C LYS A 15 -0.04 0.38 -7.85
N LEU A 16 0.59 1.49 -7.44
CA LEU A 16 -0.12 2.76 -7.24
C LEU A 16 -0.54 3.45 -8.55
N ARG A 17 0.06 3.10 -9.69
CA ARG A 17 -0.26 3.65 -11.02
C ARG A 17 -0.41 5.18 -11.01
N ILE A 18 0.42 5.88 -10.23
CA ILE A 18 0.22 7.26 -9.81
C ILE A 18 0.40 8.30 -10.94
N GLY A 19 0.81 7.86 -12.13
CA GLY A 19 0.98 8.68 -13.34
C GLY A 19 2.03 9.79 -13.20
N LYS A 20 2.75 9.83 -12.07
CA LYS A 20 3.69 10.89 -11.69
C LYS A 20 4.94 10.28 -11.04
N PRO A 21 6.09 10.98 -11.08
CA PRO A 21 7.30 10.52 -10.42
C PRO A 21 7.11 10.38 -8.90
N VAL A 22 7.53 9.25 -8.32
CA VAL A 22 7.41 9.00 -6.88
C VAL A 22 8.58 9.65 -6.13
N SER A 23 8.28 10.72 -5.41
CA SER A 23 9.23 11.42 -4.53
C SER A 23 9.57 10.62 -3.27
N LYS A 24 10.74 10.88 -2.68
CA LYS A 24 11.19 10.29 -1.39
C LYS A 24 10.21 10.62 -0.24
N PHE A 25 9.51 11.75 -0.33
CA PHE A 25 8.57 12.21 0.69
C PHE A 25 7.13 11.73 0.46
N MET A 26 6.90 10.96 -0.61
CA MET A 26 5.56 10.49 -0.96
C MET A 26 5.04 9.52 0.11
N ARG A 27 3.84 9.80 0.61
CA ARG A 27 3.14 8.98 1.59
C ARG A 27 1.90 8.37 0.95
N VAL A 28 1.59 7.13 1.32
CA VAL A 28 0.36 6.43 0.91
C VAL A 28 -0.58 6.41 2.11
N ARG A 29 -1.86 6.75 1.90
CA ARG A 29 -2.86 6.69 2.97
C ARG A 29 -3.03 5.24 3.45
N SER A 30 -3.30 5.06 4.74
CA SER A 30 -3.50 3.73 5.34
C SER A 30 -4.63 2.93 4.68
N LEU A 31 -5.66 3.60 4.16
CA LEU A 31 -6.80 2.96 3.47
C LEU A 31 -6.43 2.17 2.20
N HIS A 32 -5.19 2.30 1.71
CA HIS A 32 -4.72 1.52 0.57
C HIS A 32 -4.16 0.14 0.95
N PHE A 33 -4.09 -0.17 2.25
CA PHE A 33 -3.56 -1.43 2.79
C PHE A 33 -4.67 -2.16 3.56
N ALA A 34 -4.59 -3.48 3.61
CA ALA A 34 -5.53 -4.30 4.38
C ALA A 34 -5.19 -4.24 5.87
N GLU A 35 -6.12 -4.62 6.75
CA GLU A 35 -5.86 -4.64 8.19
C GLU A 35 -4.76 -5.64 8.53
N GLU A 36 -4.74 -6.78 7.82
CA GLU A 36 -3.72 -7.81 7.94
C GLU A 36 -2.32 -7.36 7.50
N ASP A 37 -2.20 -6.25 6.76
CA ASP A 37 -0.91 -5.69 6.37
C ASP A 37 -0.21 -4.96 7.54
N TYR A 38 -0.89 -4.79 8.67
CA TYR A 38 -0.35 -4.10 9.84
C TYR A 38 0.12 -5.09 10.90
N PHE A 39 1.15 -4.66 11.64
CA PHE A 39 1.54 -5.22 12.92
C PHE A 39 0.97 -4.35 14.05
N TYR A 40 0.33 -4.99 15.01
CA TYR A 40 -0.10 -4.35 16.26
C TYR A 40 1.03 -4.48 17.27
N ARG A 41 1.68 -3.36 17.62
CA ARG A 41 2.83 -3.40 18.53
C ARG A 41 2.43 -3.50 20.01
N PHE A 42 1.15 -3.37 20.34
CA PHE A 42 0.65 -3.38 21.72
C PHE A 42 -0.76 -3.99 21.79
N LYS A 43 -1.12 -4.49 22.99
CA LYS A 43 -2.45 -5.03 23.33
C LYS A 43 -3.58 -4.00 23.09
N ASP A 44 -3.24 -2.71 23.12
CA ASP A 44 -4.10 -1.62 22.67
C ASP A 44 -3.96 -1.42 21.14
N PHE A 45 -4.82 -2.12 20.40
CA PHE A 45 -4.89 -2.16 18.93
C PHE A 45 -4.87 -0.79 18.23
N LYS A 46 -5.18 0.31 18.94
CA LYS A 46 -5.35 1.65 18.37
C LYS A 46 -4.10 2.53 18.33
N LYS A 47 -3.03 2.24 19.09
CA LYS A 47 -1.99 3.26 19.35
C LYS A 47 -0.74 3.19 18.49
N ARG A 48 -0.36 2.03 17.94
CA ARG A 48 0.81 1.90 17.03
C ARG A 48 0.65 0.73 16.04
N THR A 49 -0.07 0.96 14.96
CA THR A 49 -0.10 0.08 13.79
C THR A 49 1.12 0.35 12.91
N ILE A 50 2.02 -0.61 12.78
CA ILE A 50 3.20 -0.52 11.89
C ILE A 50 2.90 -1.33 10.63
N LEU A 51 3.04 -0.71 9.46
CA LEU A 51 2.86 -1.41 8.21
C LEU A 51 3.98 -2.43 7.97
N LYS A 52 3.64 -3.67 7.63
CA LYS A 52 4.59 -4.73 7.29
C LYS A 52 5.55 -4.27 6.19
N ASN A 53 6.78 -4.78 6.21
CA ASN A 53 7.74 -4.47 5.14
C ASN A 53 7.35 -5.11 3.80
N THR A 54 6.58 -6.20 3.85
CA THR A 54 6.03 -6.90 2.68
C THR A 54 4.67 -6.36 2.23
N ALA A 55 4.06 -5.46 3.00
CA ALA A 55 2.77 -4.88 2.63
C ALA A 55 2.89 -4.10 1.34
N VAL A 56 1.98 -4.39 0.41
CA VAL A 56 1.83 -3.69 -0.86
C VAL A 56 0.44 -3.08 -0.93
N PRO A 57 0.30 -1.84 -1.43
CA PRO A 57 -1.02 -1.23 -1.51
C PRO A 57 -1.87 -2.04 -2.50
N SER A 58 -2.98 -2.59 -2.01
CA SER A 58 -3.91 -3.40 -2.80
C SER A 58 -4.94 -2.54 -3.52
N ASN A 59 -5.27 -1.38 -2.93
CA ASN A 59 -6.42 -0.59 -3.35
C ASN A 59 -6.01 0.61 -4.21
N SER A 60 -5.72 0.38 -5.50
CA SER A 60 -5.50 1.47 -6.47
C SER A 60 -6.84 1.97 -7.02
N TRP A 61 -7.52 2.83 -6.26
CA TRP A 61 -8.65 3.62 -6.80
C TRP A 61 -8.13 4.84 -7.58
N PRO A 62 -8.81 5.30 -8.64
CA PRO A 62 -10.26 5.27 -8.80
C PRO A 62 -10.72 3.99 -9.48
N ALA A 63 -11.82 3.41 -8.99
CA ALA A 63 -12.69 2.68 -9.88
C ALA A 63 -12.90 3.59 -11.08
N PHE A 64 -12.42 3.17 -12.25
CA PHE A 64 -13.03 3.60 -13.48
C PHE A 64 -14.50 3.23 -13.27
N ARG A 65 -15.32 4.19 -12.84
CA ARG A 65 -16.75 4.12 -13.04
C ARG A 65 -16.83 4.00 -14.55
N THR A 66 -17.00 2.79 -15.03
CA THR A 66 -17.45 2.55 -16.38
C THR A 66 -18.76 3.31 -16.44
N CYS A 67 -18.72 4.54 -16.95
CA CYS A 67 -19.90 5.19 -17.47
C CYS A 67 -20.36 4.22 -18.56
N SER A 68 -21.26 3.32 -18.17
CA SER A 68 -22.01 2.52 -19.12
C SER A 68 -22.91 3.54 -19.78
N PRO A 69 -22.74 3.85 -21.08
CA PRO A 69 -23.71 4.69 -21.76
C PRO A 69 -25.03 3.94 -21.67
N SER A 70 -26.00 4.57 -20.99
CA SER A 70 -27.40 4.14 -20.98
C SER A 70 -28.04 4.46 -22.31
#